data_AF-F4MUW9-F1
#
_entry.id   AF-F4MUW9-F1
#
_cell.length_a   1.000
_cell.length_b   1.000
_cell.length_c   1.000
_cell.angle_alpha   90.00
_cell.angle_beta   90.00
_cell.angle_gamma   90.00
#
_symmetry.space_group_name_H-M   'P 1'
#
loop_
_entity.id
_entity.type
_entity.pdbx_description
1 polymer ?
#
loop_
_entity_poly.entity_id
_entity_poly.type
_entity_poly.pdbx_seq_one_letter_code
_entity_poly.pdbx_strand_id
1 'polypeptide(L)'
;MEVYTTENDQVDAVRRFFSENGKALAVGVVLGIGALVGWRYWQSHQNTVLTEASSAYQQASDALSANSADGVAVAEKFVQSNKNNYGVLAGLELAHHFVEQNEFDKAAQQLTQALSQTKMKICCR
;
A
#
# COMPACT_ATOMS: atom_id res chain seq x y z
N MET A 1 -9.30 32.70 50.24
CA MET A 1 -7.85 32.87 50.06
C MET A 1 -7.23 32.04 51.16
N GLU A 2 -6.39 31.03 50.93
CA GLU A 2 -5.22 31.05 50.05
C GLU A 2 -5.00 29.68 49.39
N VAL A 3 -4.94 29.69 48.06
CA VAL A 3 -4.63 28.57 47.19
C VAL A 3 -3.12 28.63 46.97
N TYR A 4 -2.31 28.00 47.83
CA TYR A 4 -0.84 28.00 47.67
C TYR A 4 -0.14 26.74 48.19
N THR A 5 -0.80 25.57 48.19
CA THR A 5 -0.12 24.28 48.47
C THR A 5 -0.23 23.29 47.31
N THR A 6 -1.13 23.53 46.35
CA THR A 6 -1.42 22.54 45.30
C THR A 6 -0.31 22.43 44.25
N GLU A 7 0.55 23.45 44.12
CA GLU A 7 1.58 23.47 43.08
C GLU A 7 2.80 22.64 43.50
N ASN A 8 3.28 22.76 44.73
CA ASN A 8 4.50 22.08 45.17
C ASN A 8 4.30 20.56 45.37
N ASP A 9 3.16 20.14 45.93
CA ASP A 9 2.85 18.73 46.18
C ASP A 9 2.62 17.93 44.89
N GLN A 10 2.11 18.57 43.83
CA GLN A 10 1.94 17.91 42.53
C GLN A 10 3.29 17.61 41.88
N VAL A 11 4.27 18.50 41.98
CA VAL A 11 5.60 18.26 41.40
C VAL A 11 6.31 17.12 42.12
N ASP A 12 6.16 17.02 43.45
CA ASP A 12 6.75 15.94 44.23
C ASP A 12 6.11 14.58 43.95
N ALA A 13 4.79 14.54 43.73
CA ALA A 13 4.10 13.31 43.30
C ALA A 13 4.56 12.83 41.92
N VAL A 14 4.70 13.75 40.96
CA VAL A 14 5.23 13.43 39.62
C VAL A 14 6.70 13.01 39.72
N ARG A 15 7.52 13.69 40.53
CA ARG A 15 8.93 13.36 40.72
C ARG A 15 9.12 11.98 41.34
N ARG A 16 8.29 11.60 42.32
CA ARG A 16 8.26 10.24 42.88
C ARG A 16 7.82 9.22 41.84
N PHE A 17 6.80 9.50 41.06
CA PHE A 17 6.33 8.61 40.00
C PHE A 17 7.44 8.29 38.98
N PHE A 18 8.17 9.29 38.50
CA PHE A 18 9.30 9.08 37.58
C PHE A 18 10.50 8.41 38.26
N SER A 19 10.76 8.70 39.54
CA SER A 19 11.84 8.05 40.30
C SER A 19 11.56 6.57 40.55
N GLU A 20 10.31 6.20 40.81
CA GLU A 20 9.90 4.83 41.09
C GLU A 20 9.70 4.01 39.80
N ASN A 21 9.13 4.63 38.74
CA ASN A 21 8.74 3.94 37.52
C ASN A 21 9.64 4.24 36.31
N GLY A 22 10.70 5.02 36.48
CA GLY A 22 11.54 5.50 35.36
C GLY A 22 12.08 4.38 34.46
N LYS A 23 12.38 3.21 35.02
CA LYS A 23 12.79 2.02 34.23
C LYS A 23 11.65 1.50 33.36
N ALA A 24 10.45 1.36 33.91
CA ALA A 24 9.28 0.89 33.16
C ALA A 24 8.86 1.91 32.09
N LEU A 25 8.96 3.20 32.40
CA LEU A 25 8.65 4.29 31.47
C LEU A 25 9.66 4.33 30.31
N ALA A 26 10.95 4.14 30.59
CA ALA A 26 11.97 4.02 29.56
C ALA A 26 11.74 2.81 28.64
N VAL A 27 11.40 1.65 29.21
CA VAL A 27 11.04 0.45 28.43
C VAL A 27 9.80 0.70 27.58
N GLY A 28 8.77 1.33 28.13
CA GLY A 28 7.55 1.69 27.40
C GLY A 28 7.82 2.62 26.21
N VAL A 29 8.68 3.62 26.39
CA VAL A 29 9.09 4.53 25.31
C VAL A 29 9.86 3.78 24.21
N VAL A 30 10.81 2.92 24.57
CA VAL A 30 11.59 2.15 23.58
C VAL A 30 10.69 1.19 22.80
N LEU A 31 9.79 0.48 23.49
CA LEU A 31 8.82 -0.40 22.84
C LEU A 31 7.85 0.38 21.95
N GLY A 32 7.38 1.53 22.40
CA GLY A 32 6.51 2.42 21.61
C GLY A 32 7.18 2.91 20.33
N ILE A 33 8.42 3.38 20.42
CA ILE A 33 9.20 3.81 19.24
C ILE A 33 9.48 2.63 18.31
N GLY A 34 9.87 1.48 18.86
CA GLY A 34 10.12 0.27 18.07
C GLY A 34 8.89 -0.18 17.29
N ALA A 35 7.72 -0.19 17.93
CA ALA A 35 6.45 -0.51 17.29
C ALA A 35 6.09 0.51 16.18
N LEU A 36 6.25 1.81 16.44
CA LEU A 36 5.98 2.88 15.47
C LEU A 36 6.90 2.78 14.24
N VAL A 37 8.21 2.59 14.45
CA VAL A 37 9.18 2.48 13.35
C VAL A 37 8.94 1.18 12.57
N GLY A 38 8.70 0.07 13.25
CA GLY A 38 8.35 -1.20 12.60
C GLY A 38 7.08 -1.10 11.75
N TRP A 39 6.02 -0.51 12.31
CA TRP A 39 4.77 -0.26 11.59
C TRP A 39 4.99 0.68 10.39
N ARG A 40 5.74 1.77 10.57
CA ARG A 40 6.02 2.74 9.52
C ARG A 40 6.88 2.15 8.41
N TYR A 41 7.82 1.26 8.73
CA TYR A 41 8.62 0.53 7.75
C TYR A 41 7.74 -0.39 6.90
N TRP A 42 6.88 -1.18 7.55
CA TRP A 42 5.93 -2.05 6.85
C TRP A 42 4.95 -1.26 5.96
N GLN A 43 4.39 -0.17 6.47
CA GLN A 43 3.52 0.71 5.70
C GLN A 43 4.26 1.41 4.54
N SER A 44 5.50 1.83 4.76
CA SER A 44 6.30 2.45 3.71
C SER A 44 6.57 1.49 2.57
N HIS A 45 6.84 0.22 2.86
CA HIS A 45 7.02 -0.80 1.82
C HIS A 45 5.77 -0.93 0.95
N GLN A 46 4.58 -0.94 1.57
CA GLN A 46 3.32 -0.96 0.83
C GLN A 46 3.08 0.32 0.02
N ASN A 47 3.41 1.49 0.56
CA ASN A 47 3.24 2.76 -0.15
C ASN A 47 4.21 2.90 -1.34
N THR A 48 5.47 2.45 -1.19
CA THR A 48 6.46 2.46 -2.28
C THR A 48 6.00 1.59 -3.45
N VAL A 49 5.46 0.40 -3.15
CA VAL A 49 4.91 -0.50 -4.18
C VAL A 49 3.76 0.15 -4.94
N LEU A 50 2.90 0.92 -4.27
CA LEU A 50 1.80 1.63 -4.92
C LEU A 50 2.27 2.80 -5.79
N THR A 51 3.25 3.58 -5.33
CA THR A 51 3.82 4.68 -6.13
C THR A 51 4.54 4.17 -7.37
N GLU A 52 5.32 3.10 -7.23
CA GLU A 52 6.02 2.48 -8.35
C GLU A 52 5.04 1.83 -9.35
N ALA A 53 4.03 1.11 -8.86
CA ALA A 53 2.97 0.55 -9.68
C ALA A 53 2.17 1.64 -10.42
N SER A 54 1.92 2.79 -9.80
CA SER A 54 1.24 3.92 -10.45
C SER A 54 2.07 4.51 -11.60
N SER A 55 3.37 4.72 -11.39
CA SER A 55 4.26 5.24 -12.43
C SER A 55 4.38 4.27 -13.60
N ALA A 56 4.51 2.98 -13.31
CA ALA A 56 4.59 1.95 -14.34
C ALA A 56 3.25 1.73 -15.06
N TYR A 57 2.10 1.89 -14.38
CA TYR A 57 0.78 1.90 -15.00
C TYR A 57 0.64 3.06 -15.99
N GLN A 58 1.03 4.28 -15.59
CA GLN A 58 0.99 5.45 -16.47
C GLN A 58 1.78 5.22 -17.76
N GLN A 59 2.99 4.69 -17.64
CA GLN A 59 3.83 4.35 -18.80
C GLN A 59 3.20 3.28 -19.71
N ALA A 60 2.57 2.26 -19.11
CA ALA A 60 1.91 1.20 -19.87
C ALA A 60 0.68 1.74 -20.63
N SER A 61 -0.12 2.59 -19.99
CA SER A 61 -1.29 3.25 -20.59
C SER A 61 -0.90 4.19 -21.73
N ASP A 62 0.13 5.02 -21.53
CA ASP A 62 0.66 5.91 -22.56
C ASP A 62 1.20 5.11 -23.76
N ALA A 63 1.91 4.00 -23.51
CA ALA A 63 2.41 3.12 -24.55
C ALA A 63 1.28 2.39 -25.31
N LEU A 64 0.20 2.01 -24.62
CA LEU A 64 -0.99 1.44 -25.26
C LEU A 64 -1.70 2.43 -26.17
N SER A 65 -1.79 3.69 -25.72
CA SER A 65 -2.42 4.79 -26.45
C SER A 65 -1.70 5.09 -27.76
N ALA A 66 -0.41 4.78 -27.87
CA ALA A 66 0.35 4.85 -29.11
C ALA A 66 -0.06 3.79 -30.16
N ASN A 67 -0.96 2.87 -29.81
CA ASN A 67 -1.53 1.82 -30.66
C ASN A 67 -0.46 0.95 -31.38
N SER A 68 0.65 0.72 -30.68
CA SER A 68 1.80 -0.02 -31.20
C SER A 68 1.88 -1.42 -30.58
N ALA A 69 2.41 -2.39 -31.34
CA ALA A 69 2.63 -3.75 -30.85
C ALA A 69 3.58 -3.79 -29.64
N ASP A 70 4.54 -2.86 -29.57
CA ASP A 70 5.43 -2.70 -28.41
C ASP A 70 4.66 -2.25 -27.17
N GLY A 71 3.68 -1.35 -27.31
CA GLY A 71 2.82 -0.90 -26.22
C GLY A 71 1.98 -2.04 -25.63
N VAL A 72 1.42 -2.89 -26.50
CA VAL A 72 0.70 -4.12 -26.10
C VAL A 72 1.60 -5.04 -25.28
N ALA A 73 2.83 -5.29 -25.74
CA ALA A 73 3.78 -6.16 -25.04
C ALA A 73 4.23 -5.58 -23.68
N VAL A 74 4.38 -4.25 -23.57
CA VAL A 74 4.69 -3.57 -22.31
C VAL A 74 3.56 -3.76 -21.31
N ALA A 75 2.31 -3.57 -21.73
CA ALA A 75 1.16 -3.74 -20.84
C ALA A 75 0.92 -5.20 -20.45
N GLU A 76 1.10 -6.16 -21.37
CA GLU A 76 1.05 -7.59 -21.02
C GLU A 76 2.06 -7.95 -19.94
N LYS A 77 3.30 -7.46 -20.05
CA LYS A 77 4.32 -7.66 -19.01
C LYS A 77 3.93 -7.00 -17.69
N PHE A 78 3.35 -5.80 -17.74
CA PHE A 78 2.91 -5.10 -16.54
C PHE A 78 1.82 -5.88 -15.81
N VAL A 79 0.80 -6.37 -16.53
CA VAL A 79 -0.31 -7.18 -16.01
C VAL A 79 0.19 -8.51 -15.41
N GLN A 80 1.22 -9.12 -16.00
CA GLN A 80 1.82 -10.35 -15.46
C GLN A 80 2.66 -10.09 -14.20
N SER A 81 3.34 -8.96 -14.14
CA SER A 81 4.27 -8.62 -13.05
C SER A 81 3.56 -8.03 -11.83
N ASN A 82 2.42 -7.37 -12.02
CA ASN A 82 1.70 -6.66 -10.96
C ASN A 82 0.38 -7.35 -10.64
N LYS A 83 0.33 -8.11 -9.53
CA LYS A 83 -0.91 -8.74 -9.03
C LYS A 83 -1.67 -7.86 -8.04
N ASN A 84 -1.67 -6.55 -8.29
CA ASN A 84 -2.33 -5.55 -7.45
C ASN A 84 -3.48 -4.91 -8.25
N ASN A 85 -4.19 -3.95 -7.64
CA ASN A 85 -5.30 -3.26 -8.29
C ASN A 85 -4.89 -2.60 -9.62
N TYR A 86 -3.65 -2.11 -9.75
CA TYR A 86 -3.16 -1.49 -10.98
C TYR A 86 -2.95 -2.50 -12.11
N GLY A 87 -2.47 -3.71 -11.81
CA GLY A 87 -2.36 -4.77 -12.82
C GLY A 87 -3.72 -5.22 -13.36
N VAL A 88 -4.74 -5.25 -12.51
CA VAL A 88 -6.13 -5.52 -12.94
C VAL A 88 -6.64 -4.41 -13.86
N LEU A 89 -6.41 -3.13 -13.51
CA LEU A 89 -6.82 -2.00 -14.34
C LEU A 89 -6.12 -2.02 -15.71
N ALA A 90 -4.80 -2.24 -15.72
CA ALA A 90 -4.04 -2.40 -16.95
C ALA A 90 -4.54 -3.56 -17.82
N GLY A 91 -4.92 -4.69 -17.21
CA GLY A 91 -5.49 -5.83 -17.92
C GLY A 91 -6.84 -5.51 -18.55
N LEU A 92 -7.64 -4.68 -17.90
CA LEU A 92 -8.91 -4.21 -18.43
C LEU A 92 -8.71 -3.26 -19.63
N GLU A 93 -7.75 -2.35 -19.53
CA GLU A 93 -7.39 -1.42 -20.59
C GLU A 93 -6.82 -2.14 -21.82
N LEU A 94 -5.97 -3.14 -21.58
CA LEU A 94 -5.45 -4.03 -22.61
C LEU A 94 -6.56 -4.83 -23.31
N ALA A 95 -7.53 -5.33 -22.54
CA ALA A 95 -8.69 -6.00 -23.11
C ALA A 95 -9.53 -5.03 -23.97
N HIS A 96 -9.73 -3.79 -23.52
CA HIS A 96 -10.42 -2.76 -24.31
C HIS A 96 -9.71 -2.49 -25.64
N HIS A 97 -8.39 -2.36 -25.62
CA HIS A 97 -7.58 -2.20 -26.82
C HIS A 97 -7.77 -3.36 -27.82
N PHE A 98 -7.76 -4.61 -27.35
CA PHE A 98 -8.03 -5.75 -28.22
C PHE A 98 -9.46 -5.75 -28.79
N VAL A 99 -10.45 -5.25 -28.04
CA VAL A 99 -11.81 -5.05 -28.55
C VAL A 99 -11.85 -4.01 -29.67
N GLU A 100 -11.14 -2.88 -29.52
CA GLU A 100 -11.05 -1.85 -30.56
C GLU A 100 -10.41 -2.38 -31.85
N GLN A 101 -9.46 -3.30 -31.71
CA GLN A 101 -8.79 -3.97 -32.83
C GLN A 101 -9.56 -5.18 -33.39
N ASN A 102 -10.78 -5.44 -32.91
CA ASN A 102 -11.60 -6.60 -33.26
C ASN A 102 -10.96 -7.98 -32.93
N GLU A 103 -9.96 -8.00 -32.04
CA GLU A 103 -9.29 -9.21 -31.56
C GLU A 103 -10.00 -9.78 -30.32
N PHE A 104 -11.25 -10.20 -30.48
CA PHE A 104 -12.13 -10.61 -29.37
C PHE A 104 -11.59 -11.81 -28.57
N ASP A 105 -10.89 -12.74 -29.23
CA ASP A 105 -10.28 -13.89 -28.55
C ASP A 105 -9.21 -13.46 -27.53
N LYS A 106 -8.36 -12.49 -27.91
CA LYS A 106 -7.32 -11.95 -27.02
C LYS A 106 -7.93 -11.12 -25.90
N ALA A 107 -8.97 -10.33 -26.21
CA ALA A 107 -9.71 -9.59 -25.19
C ALA A 107 -10.32 -10.52 -24.13
N ALA A 108 -10.94 -11.63 -24.54
CA ALA A 108 -11.52 -12.61 -23.64
C ALA A 108 -10.46 -13.29 -22.76
N GLN A 109 -9.28 -13.59 -23.32
CA GLN A 109 -8.15 -14.12 -22.54
C GLN A 109 -7.68 -13.13 -21.48
N GLN A 110 -7.48 -11.86 -21.84
CA GLN A 110 -7.04 -10.83 -20.89
C GLN A 110 -8.06 -10.56 -19.79
N LEU A 111 -9.36 -10.52 -20.12
CA LEU A 111 -10.42 -10.39 -19.11
C LEU A 111 -10.45 -11.58 -18.16
N THR A 112 -10.26 -12.80 -18.66
CA THR A 112 -10.20 -14.01 -17.83
C THR A 112 -8.99 -13.97 -16.89
N GLN A 113 -7.85 -13.48 -17.39
CA GLN A 113 -6.65 -13.29 -16.58
C GLN A 113 -6.87 -12.23 -15.49
N ALA A 114 -7.46 -11.08 -15.82
CA ALA A 114 -7.81 -10.04 -14.84
C ALA A 114 -8.79 -10.54 -13.77
N LEU A 115 -9.80 -11.35 -14.16
CA LEU A 115 -10.73 -12.00 -13.24
C LEU A 115 -10.02 -12.98 -12.29
N SER A 116 -8.99 -13.69 -12.76
CA SER A 116 -8.22 -14.59 -11.91
C SER A 116 -7.40 -13.83 -10.85
N GLN A 117 -6.97 -12.60 -11.15
CA GLN A 117 -6.21 -11.75 -10.24
C GLN A 117 -7.11 -11.03 -9.22
N THR A 118 -8.37 -10.74 -9.57
CA THR A 118 -9.38 -10.16 -8.65
C THR A 118 -10.05 -11.16 -7.74
N LYS A 119 -10.00 -12.46 -8.06
CA LYS A 119 -10.35 -13.53 -7.12
C LYS A 119 -9.32 -13.60 -6.01
N MET A 120 -9.39 -12.63 -5.09
CA MET A 120 -9.07 -12.83 -3.70
C MET A 120 -9.72 -14.15 -3.31
N LYS A 121 -8.91 -15.16 -2.95
CA LYS A 121 -9.42 -16.36 -2.29
C LYS A 121 -10.25 -15.84 -1.12
N ILE A 122 -11.57 -15.80 -1.30
CA ILE A 122 -12.51 -15.67 -0.21
C ILE A 122 -12.17 -16.87 0.65
N CYS A 123 -11.44 -16.59 1.73
CA CYS A 123 -11.11 -17.53 2.76
C CYS A 123 -12.43 -17.91 3.40
N CYS A 124 -13.09 -18.91 2.83
CA CYS A 124 -14.16 -19.71 3.39
C CYS A 124 -14.45 -20.86 2.40
N ARG A 125 -13.68 -21.93 2.54
CA ARG A 125 -14.28 -23.27 2.57
C ARG A 125 -13.56 -24.10 3.61
#